data_AF-A0A7J4K7A9-F1
#
_entry.id   AF-A0A7J4K7A9-F1
#
_cell.length_a   1.000
_cell.length_b   1.000
_cell.length_c   1.000
_cell.angle_alpha   90.00
_cell.angle_beta   90.00
_cell.angle_gamma   90.00
#
_symmetry.space_group_name_H-M   'P 1'
#
loop_
_entity.id
_entity.type
_entity.pdbx_description
1 polymer ?
#
loop_
_entity_poly.entity_id
_entity_poly.type
_entity_poly.pdbx_seq_one_letter_code
_entity_poly.pdbx_strand_id
1 'polypeptide(L)' 'MDNEASTKPSIKQRFSSFIIECKRVWQVTKKPNKEELKVILKVTGIGILLMGLIGFIINMAWQLGLK' A
#
# COMPACT_ATOMS: atom_id res chain seq x y z
N MET A 1 29.12 -39.79 -12.71
CA MET A 1 29.45 -39.35 -11.33
C MET A 1 30.42 -38.21 -11.55
N ASP A 2 29.84 -37.04 -11.78
CA ASP A 2 30.49 -35.85 -12.35
C ASP A 2 29.85 -34.68 -11.57
N ASN A 3 30.44 -34.32 -10.44
CA ASN A 3 31.50 -33.32 -10.28
C ASN A 3 30.93 -31.90 -10.08
N GLU A 4 30.92 -31.51 -8.80
CA GLU A 4 31.25 -30.20 -8.24
C GLU A 4 30.95 -28.94 -9.07
N ALA A 5 29.84 -28.26 -8.73
CA ALA A 5 29.75 -26.81 -8.85
C ALA A 5 28.86 -26.25 -7.73
N SER A 6 29.51 -25.74 -6.70
CA SER A 6 28.93 -24.89 -5.66
C SER A 6 27.95 -23.86 -6.22
N THR A 7 26.79 -23.71 -5.58
CA THR A 7 26.42 -22.40 -5.04
C THR A 7 25.69 -22.64 -3.73
N LYS A 8 26.38 -22.26 -2.64
CA LYS A 8 25.90 -21.98 -1.27
C LYS A 8 24.43 -21.56 -1.25
N PRO A 9 23.65 -21.78 -0.17
CA PRO A 9 22.31 -21.19 -0.02
C PRO A 9 22.42 -19.67 -0.13
N SER A 10 22.36 -19.17 -1.35
CA SER A 10 22.60 -17.80 -1.73
C SER A 10 21.24 -17.17 -1.71
N ILE A 11 21.14 -16.04 -1.01
CA ILE A 11 19.93 -15.25 -0.79
C ILE A 11 19.08 -15.10 -2.07
N LYS A 12 19.72 -15.13 -3.25
CA LYS A 12 19.09 -15.18 -4.58
C LYS A 12 18.09 -16.33 -4.79
N GLN A 13 18.38 -17.56 -4.37
CA GLN A 13 17.44 -18.68 -4.51
C GLN A 13 16.25 -18.54 -3.57
N ARG A 14 16.49 -18.09 -2.33
CA ARG A 14 15.42 -17.82 -1.36
C ARG A 14 14.49 -16.70 -1.86
N PHE A 15 15.04 -15.57 -2.29
CA PHE A 15 14.25 -14.46 -2.84
C PHE A 15 13.49 -14.85 -4.11
N SER A 16 14.08 -15.64 -5.00
CA SER A 16 13.39 -16.14 -6.19
C SER A 16 12.16 -16.98 -5.81
N SER A 17 12.31 -17.90 -4.87
CA SER A 17 11.19 -18.69 -4.35
C SER A 17 10.15 -17.82 -3.62
N PHE A 18 10.56 -16.84 -2.81
CA PHE A 18 9.64 -15.91 -2.13
C PHE A 18 8.83 -15.07 -3.12
N ILE A 19 9.44 -14.57 -4.21
CA ILE A 19 8.70 -13.82 -5.23
C ILE A 19 7.67 -14.71 -5.94
N ILE A 20 8.00 -15.98 -6.18
CA ILE A 20 7.07 -16.95 -6.78
C ILE A 20 5.88 -17.22 -5.84
N GLU A 21 6.10 -17.33 -4.53
CA GLU A 21 5.03 -17.48 -3.55
C GLU A 21 4.16 -16.21 -3.44
N CYS A 22 4.78 -15.02 -3.36
CA CYS A 22 4.06 -13.74 -3.38
C CYS A 22 3.20 -13.58 -4.64
N LYS A 23 3.66 -14.08 -5.80
CA LYS A 23 2.90 -14.06 -7.04
C LYS A 23 1.62 -14.90 -6.94
N ARG A 24 1.65 -16.05 -6.26
CA ARG A 24 0.44 -16.86 -6.01
C ARG A 24 -0.55 -16.09 -5.14
N VAL A 25 -0.09 -15.45 -4.07
CA VAL A 25 -0.95 -14.63 -3.19
C VAL A 25 -1.57 -13.47 -3.97
N TRP A 26 -0.79 -12.80 -4.82
CA TRP A 26 -1.29 -11.68 -5.64
C TRP A 26 -2.34 -12.10 -6.68
N GLN A 27 -2.29 -13.36 -7.15
CA GLN A 27 -3.34 -13.94 -7.99
C GLN A 27 -4.61 -14.32 -7.21
N VAL A 28 -4.48 -14.66 -5.91
CA VAL A 28 -5.62 -14.97 -5.04
C VAL A 28 -6.34 -13.70 -4.58
N THR A 29 -5.64 -12.56 -4.48
CA THR A 29 -6.29 -11.27 -4.22
C THR A 29 -7.17 -10.85 -5.40
N LYS A 30 -8.47 -10.79 -5.18
CA LYS A 30 -9.46 -10.33 -6.16
C LYS A 30 -9.14 -8.88 -6.53
N LYS A 31 -8.77 -8.63 -7.79
CA LYS A 31 -8.55 -7.26 -8.29
C LYS A 31 -9.85 -6.47 -8.09
N PRO A 32 -9.82 -5.33 -7.37
CA PRO A 32 -11.03 -4.59 -7.03
C PRO A 32 -11.75 -4.15 -8.30
N ASN A 33 -13.08 -4.28 -8.32
CA ASN A 33 -13.88 -3.83 -9.44
C ASN A 33 -13.81 -2.30 -9.52
N LYS A 34 -13.89 -1.74 -10.74
CA LYS A 34 -13.81 -0.29 -10.98
C LYS A 34 -14.93 0.48 -10.24
N GLU A 35 -16.06 -0.17 -10.01
CA GLU A 35 -17.21 0.39 -9.29
C GLU A 35 -16.94 0.49 -7.78
N GLU A 36 -16.49 -0.60 -7.16
CA GLU A 36 -16.10 -0.65 -5.73
C GLU A 36 -15.01 0.39 -5.44
N LEU A 37 -14.00 0.49 -6.31
CA LEU A 37 -12.94 1.49 -6.23
C LEU A 37 -13.50 2.92 -6.25
N LYS A 38 -14.44 3.22 -7.15
CA LYS A 38 -15.06 4.56 -7.22
C LYS A 38 -15.87 4.87 -5.97
N VAL A 39 -16.58 3.90 -5.41
CA VAL A 39 -17.37 4.10 -4.18
C VAL A 39 -16.44 4.39 -3.00
N ILE A 40 -15.39 3.58 -2.82
CA ILE A 40 -14.41 3.78 -1.75
C ILE A 40 -13.72 5.15 -1.91
N LEU A 41 -13.28 5.50 -3.12
CA LEU A 41 -12.66 6.79 -3.39
C LEU A 41 -13.59 7.98 -3.09
N LYS A 42 -14.88 7.88 -3.41
CA LYS A 42 -15.85 8.94 -3.08
C LYS A 42 -16.04 9.09 -1.58
N VAL A 43 -16.22 7.98 -0.85
CA VAL A 43 -16.43 8.00 0.60
C VAL A 43 -15.19 8.54 1.32
N THR A 44 -14.01 8.01 0.98
CA THR A 44 -12.73 8.45 1.55
C THR A 44 -12.42 9.90 1.17
N GLY A 45 -12.72 10.32 -0.06
CA GLY A 45 -12.54 11.69 -0.53
C GLY A 45 -13.37 12.69 0.28
N ILE A 46 -14.63 12.36 0.57
CA ILE A 46 -15.49 13.19 1.44
C ILE A 46 -14.94 13.24 2.87
N GLY A 47 -14.46 12.13 3.41
CA GLY A 47 -13.85 12.08 4.74
C GLY A 47 -12.60 12.95 4.86
N ILE A 48 -11.71 12.91 3.87
CA ILE A 48 -10.49 13.74 3.83
C ILE A 48 -10.85 15.22 3.69
N LEU A 49 -11.84 15.56 2.86
CA LEU A 49 -12.29 16.94 2.69
C LEU A 49 -12.80 17.52 4.02
N LEU A 50 -13.64 16.76 4.74
CA LEU A 50 -14.15 17.15 6.05
C LEU A 50 -13.02 17.29 7.08
N MET A 51 -12.14 16.29 7.19
CA MET A 51 -10.99 16.35 8.11
C MET A 51 -10.05 17.51 7.79
N GLY A 52 -9.81 17.80 6.51
CA GLY A 52 -9.02 18.94 6.06
C GLY A 52 -9.66 20.28 6.42
N LEU A 53 -10.98 20.42 6.27
CA LEU A 53 -11.73 21.61 6.68
C LEU A 53 -11.68 21.81 8.19
N ILE A 54 -11.91 20.75 8.98
CA ILE A 54 -11.82 20.83 10.44
C ILE A 54 -10.41 21.29 10.86
N GLY A 55 -9.37 20.67 10.31
CA GLY A 55 -7.99 21.06 10.60
C GLY A 55 -7.67 22.49 10.15
N PHE A 56 -8.22 22.92 9.01
CA PHE A 56 -8.09 24.29 8.51
C PHE A 56 -8.72 25.30 9.47
N ILE A 57 -9.94 25.06 9.94
CA ILE A 57 -10.63 25.95 10.88
C ILE A 57 -9.87 26.07 12.20
N ILE A 58 -9.34 24.96 12.74
CA ILE A 58 -8.54 24.96 13.96
C ILE A 58 -7.26 25.78 13.77
N ASN A 59 -6.54 25.55 12.66
CA ASN A 59 -5.31 26.29 12.36
C ASN A 59 -5.60 27.78 12.16
N MET A 60 -6.68 28.11 11.44
CA MET A 60 -7.08 29.50 11.21
C MET A 60 -7.45 30.22 12.51
N ALA A 61 -8.17 29.55 13.42
CA ALA A 61 -8.52 30.07 14.74
C ALA A 61 -7.27 30.27 15.61
N TRP A 62 -6.33 29.30 15.59
CA TRP A 62 -5.06 29.39 16.29
C TRP A 62 -4.21 30.55 15.76
N GLN A 63 -4.12 30.70 14.43
CA GLN A 63 -3.31 31.74 13.79
C GLN A 63 -3.89 33.14 13.99
N LEU A 64 -5.22 33.29 14.07
CA LEU A 64 -5.85 34.57 14.41
C LEU A 64 -5.79 34.89 15.91
N GLY A 65 -5.86 33.88 16.79
CA GLY A 65 -5.86 34.08 18.24
C GLY A 65 -4.47 34.23 18.88
N LEU A 66 -3.41 33.81 18.19
CA LEU A 66 -2.00 33.97 18.62
C LEU A 66 -1.27 35.15 17.97
N LYS A 67 -2.01 36.06 17.34
CA LYS A 67 -1.54 37.41 17.06
C LYS A 67 -2.19 38.38 18.03
#